data_AF-A0AA51XDL5-F1
#
_entry.id   AF-A0AA51XDL5-F1
#
_cell.length_a   1.000
_cell.length_b   1.000
_cell.length_c   1.000
_cell.angle_alpha   90.00
_cell.angle_beta   90.00
_cell.angle_gamma   90.00
#
_symmetry.space_group_name_H-M   'P 1'
#
loop_
_entity.id
_entity.type
_entity.pdbx_description
1 polymer ?
#
loop_
_entity_poly.entity_id
_entity_poly.type
_entity_poly.pdbx_seq_one_letter_code
_entity_poly.pdbx_strand_id
1 'polypeptide(L)'
;MGFVIYLDQNTLSDLRQRKIDESPNDLFRLLKHALKSEQITVVYSHVTLDEILQIPKAEYRQEHIDILAELDAKYIEPLQHTLSNQEPDNIWYAHLENKKSNADLGITSLMEISQLSSRKISGLPIDESFSEINEKLKVNLGTLIFNCESQLDSIDLEKLDEPLRSYFVNMHSQLDELRTKLSSLQAPNIANEQQLGPQQFREMPSIKALEVKSIEIKDVVNAIEATFKLENNSFDFADYFEDTPQNAVARAYSLMNWAGYHADDFTRTKKGKDRFNASNNDMQHAVSALGASFLISGDINFVKKAKACFAYVDCSTVVCNPQEFIEKHCNFI
;
A
#
# COMPACT_ATOMS: atom_id res chain seq x y z
N MET A 1 12.49 15.66 22.08
CA MET A 1 11.70 14.52 21.59
C MET A 1 11.54 14.78 20.10
N GLY A 2 12.09 13.93 19.24
CA GLY A 2 12.01 14.15 17.79
C GLY A 2 10.66 13.73 17.23
N PHE A 3 10.17 14.40 16.19
CA PHE A 3 8.97 14.07 15.45
C PHE A 3 9.32 13.25 14.22
N VAL A 4 8.60 12.15 14.00
CA VAL A 4 8.71 11.36 12.76
C VAL A 4 7.57 11.78 11.83
N ILE A 5 7.91 12.22 10.61
CA ILE A 5 6.92 12.75 9.66
C ILE A 5 6.93 11.93 8.39
N TYR A 6 5.79 11.30 8.11
CA TYR A 6 5.55 10.59 6.86
C TYR A 6 4.92 11.55 5.83
N LEU A 7 5.50 11.60 4.64
CA LEU A 7 4.96 12.38 3.51
C LEU A 7 4.40 11.43 2.45
N ASP A 8 3.20 11.69 1.96
CA ASP A 8 2.75 11.06 0.71
C ASP A 8 3.57 11.58 -0.50
N GLN A 9 3.52 10.85 -1.62
CA GLN A 9 4.31 11.23 -2.79
C GLN A 9 3.85 12.54 -3.42
N ASN A 10 2.55 12.88 -3.36
CA ASN A 10 2.05 14.15 -3.89
C ASN A 10 2.66 15.34 -3.15
N THR A 11 2.73 15.28 -1.82
CA THR A 11 3.38 16.32 -1.02
C THR A 11 4.88 16.36 -1.30
N LEU A 12 5.55 15.20 -1.39
CA LEU A 12 6.97 15.14 -1.77
C LEU A 12 7.22 15.76 -3.17
N SER A 13 6.32 15.51 -4.11
CA SER A 13 6.35 16.07 -5.46
C SER A 13 6.37 17.59 -5.47
N ASP A 14 5.61 18.23 -4.58
CA ASP A 14 5.51 19.68 -4.46
C ASP A 14 6.70 20.32 -3.72
N LEU A 15 7.50 19.53 -3.00
CA LEU A 15 8.73 19.99 -2.33
C LEU A 15 9.96 20.06 -3.26
N ARG A 16 9.85 19.56 -4.49
CA ARG A 16 10.95 19.63 -5.48
C ARG A 16 11.26 21.08 -5.82
N GLN A 17 12.55 21.40 -5.95
CA GLN A 17 13.00 22.79 -6.12
C GLN A 17 12.32 23.50 -7.30
N ARG A 18 12.25 22.83 -8.44
CA ARG A 18 11.56 23.33 -9.63
C ARG A 18 10.09 23.68 -9.37
N LYS A 19 9.37 22.86 -8.58
CA LYS A 19 7.95 23.12 -8.23
C LYS A 19 7.80 24.30 -7.29
N ILE A 20 8.72 24.45 -6.33
CA ILE A 20 8.76 25.60 -5.43
C ILE A 20 9.07 26.88 -6.21
N ASP A 21 9.99 26.85 -7.17
CA ASP A 21 10.38 28.02 -7.96
C ASP A 21 9.28 28.44 -8.96
N GLU A 22 8.53 27.48 -9.50
CA GLU A 22 7.37 27.71 -10.37
C GLU A 22 6.12 28.18 -9.60
N SER A 23 6.06 27.94 -8.28
CA SER A 23 4.88 28.23 -7.44
C SER A 23 4.90 29.67 -6.91
N PRO A 24 3.78 30.42 -7.04
CA PRO A 24 3.65 31.73 -6.38
C PRO A 24 3.35 31.63 -4.88
N ASN A 25 3.09 30.42 -4.36
CA ASN A 25 2.75 30.19 -2.95
C ASN A 25 3.98 29.72 -2.15
N ASP A 26 4.27 30.44 -1.07
CA ASP A 26 5.37 30.15 -0.14
C ASP A 26 5.14 28.93 0.77
N LEU A 27 3.93 28.35 0.80
CA LEU A 27 3.58 27.24 1.68
C LEU A 27 4.60 26.08 1.61
N PHE A 28 4.93 25.59 0.43
CA PHE A 28 5.85 24.46 0.28
C PHE A 28 7.31 24.84 0.55
N ARG A 29 7.67 26.12 0.40
CA ARG A 29 8.97 26.65 0.81
C ARG A 29 9.08 26.63 2.35
N LEU A 30 8.03 27.08 3.05
CA LEU A 30 7.95 27.02 4.50
C LEU A 30 7.92 25.58 5.03
N LEU A 31 7.14 24.70 4.40
CA LEU A 31 7.10 23.27 4.74
C LEU A 31 8.48 22.64 4.59
N LYS A 32 9.15 22.83 3.45
CA LYS A 32 10.51 22.32 3.23
C LYS A 32 11.49 22.82 4.29
N HIS A 33 11.41 24.10 4.67
CA HIS A 33 12.24 24.65 5.72
C HIS A 33 11.95 24.00 7.09
N ALA A 34 10.67 23.85 7.46
CA ALA A 34 10.28 23.22 8.72
C ALA A 34 10.77 21.76 8.79
N LEU A 35 10.61 20.99 7.71
CA LEU A 35 11.02 19.59 7.63
C LEU A 35 12.53 19.36 7.78
N LYS A 36 13.35 20.39 7.58
CA LYS A 36 14.81 20.35 7.81
C LYS A 36 15.24 20.63 9.25
N SER A 37 14.30 20.87 10.16
CA SER A 37 14.60 21.06 11.58
C SER A 37 15.24 19.79 12.16
N GLU A 38 16.25 19.94 13.01
CA GLU A 38 16.89 18.82 13.74
C GLU A 38 15.92 18.02 14.61
N GLN A 39 14.76 18.59 14.92
CA GLN A 39 13.70 17.91 15.68
C GLN A 39 12.83 17.00 14.81
N ILE A 40 12.99 17.01 13.49
CA ILE A 40 12.15 16.28 12.55
C ILE A 40 12.98 15.21 11.83
N THR A 41 12.44 14.01 11.76
CA THR A 41 12.92 12.94 10.88
C THR A 41 11.84 12.67 9.84
N VAL A 42 12.12 13.05 8.59
CA VAL A 42 11.24 12.73 7.47
C VAL A 42 11.41 11.25 7.13
N VAL A 43 10.31 10.55 6.88
CA VAL A 43 10.32 9.14 6.49
C VAL A 43 9.55 8.89 5.21
N TYR A 44 10.01 7.90 4.45
CA TYR A 44 9.42 7.41 3.21
C TYR A 44 9.47 5.88 3.16
N SER A 45 8.61 5.25 2.36
CA SER A 45 8.49 3.78 2.31
C SER A 45 8.68 3.23 0.90
N HIS A 46 8.57 1.91 0.76
CA HIS A 46 8.54 1.23 -0.54
C HIS A 46 7.44 1.76 -1.46
N VAL A 47 6.31 2.24 -0.92
CA VAL A 47 5.20 2.83 -1.69
C VAL A 47 5.68 4.10 -2.41
N THR A 48 6.42 4.94 -1.70
CA THR A 48 7.00 6.17 -2.26
C THR A 48 7.97 5.83 -3.39
N LEU A 49 8.80 4.79 -3.24
CA LEU A 49 9.73 4.35 -4.27
C LEU A 49 9.01 3.77 -5.49
N ASP A 50 7.97 2.96 -5.28
CA ASP A 50 7.14 2.41 -6.35
C ASP A 50 6.48 3.51 -7.18
N GLU A 51 6.01 4.58 -6.54
CA GLU A 51 5.45 5.74 -7.24
C GLU A 51 6.50 6.56 -7.97
N ILE A 52 7.70 6.73 -7.40
CA ILE A 52 8.83 7.34 -8.11
C ILE A 52 9.18 6.53 -9.35
N LEU A 53 9.20 5.20 -9.26
CA LEU A 53 9.49 4.32 -10.40
C LEU A 53 8.49 4.47 -11.55
N GLN A 54 7.22 4.77 -11.25
CA GLN A 54 6.17 4.99 -12.25
C GLN A 54 6.31 6.34 -13.00
N ILE A 55 7.14 7.27 -12.52
CA ILE A 55 7.38 8.54 -13.20
C ILE A 55 8.14 8.28 -14.51
N PRO A 56 7.62 8.68 -15.69
CA PRO A 56 8.25 8.32 -16.98
C PRO A 56 9.65 8.87 -17.18
N LYS A 57 9.89 10.11 -16.74
CA LYS A 57 11.16 10.81 -16.98
C LYS A 57 12.18 10.55 -15.87
N ALA A 58 13.38 10.11 -16.25
CA ALA A 58 14.49 9.84 -15.32
C ALA A 58 14.91 11.07 -14.52
N GLU A 59 14.98 12.25 -15.17
CA GLU A 59 15.26 13.54 -14.51
C GLU A 59 14.32 13.80 -13.33
N TYR A 60 13.02 13.53 -13.49
CA TYR A 60 12.03 13.74 -12.45
C TYR A 60 12.06 12.67 -11.37
N ARG A 61 12.53 11.46 -11.69
CA ARG A 61 12.81 10.44 -10.66
C ARG A 61 13.96 10.89 -9.78
N GLN A 62 15.06 11.35 -10.39
CA GLN A 62 16.20 11.86 -9.66
C GLN A 62 15.84 13.06 -8.78
N GLU A 63 15.03 14.01 -9.28
CA GLU A 63 14.52 15.13 -8.44
C GLU A 63 13.83 14.66 -7.15
N HIS A 64 13.16 13.49 -7.14
CA HIS A 64 12.54 12.93 -5.95
C HIS A 64 13.54 12.29 -4.99
N ILE A 65 14.57 11.63 -5.52
CA ILE A 65 15.64 11.07 -4.68
C ILE A 65 16.48 12.20 -4.07
N ASP A 66 16.77 13.24 -4.85
CA ASP A 66 17.52 14.41 -4.41
C ASP A 66 16.80 15.13 -3.26
N ILE A 67 15.47 15.31 -3.32
CA ILE A 67 14.72 15.92 -2.22
C ILE A 67 14.68 15.03 -0.98
N LEU A 68 14.63 13.71 -1.12
CA LEU A 68 14.74 12.79 0.03
C LEU A 68 16.11 12.92 0.69
N ALA A 69 17.19 12.99 -0.10
CA ALA A 69 18.54 13.20 0.40
C ALA A 69 18.71 14.58 1.05
N GLU A 70 18.14 15.64 0.44
CA GLU A 70 18.16 17.01 0.97
C GLU A 70 17.46 17.14 2.33
N LEU A 71 16.48 16.28 2.60
CA LEU A 71 15.74 16.23 3.87
C LEU A 71 16.36 15.26 4.90
N ASP A 72 17.50 14.62 4.58
CA ASP A 72 18.05 13.49 5.35
C ASP A 72 16.98 12.42 5.68
N ALA A 73 16.08 12.17 4.72
CA ALA A 73 14.92 11.32 4.95
C ALA A 73 15.34 9.86 5.17
N LYS A 74 14.69 9.18 6.11
CA LYS A 74 14.97 7.77 6.44
C LYS A 74 13.93 6.85 5.82
N TYR A 75 14.39 5.75 5.23
CA TYR A 75 13.49 4.70 4.75
C TYR A 75 12.88 3.95 5.94
N ILE A 76 11.56 3.84 5.99
CA ILE A 76 10.84 3.01 6.96
C ILE A 76 10.56 1.63 6.37
N GLU A 77 11.07 0.60 7.04
CA GLU A 77 10.84 -0.79 6.64
C GLU A 77 9.39 -1.20 6.99
N PRO A 78 8.61 -1.75 6.04
CA PRO A 78 7.17 -1.94 6.21
C PRO A 78 6.76 -3.00 7.26
N LEU A 79 7.59 -3.99 7.57
CA LEU A 79 7.24 -5.07 8.49
C LEU A 79 7.57 -4.70 9.94
N GLN A 80 8.76 -4.16 10.17
CA GLN A 80 9.29 -3.87 11.50
C GLN A 80 9.16 -2.40 11.88
N HIS A 81 8.79 -1.52 10.93
CA HIS A 81 8.77 -0.07 11.11
C HIS A 81 10.11 0.49 11.62
N THR A 82 11.21 -0.18 11.27
CA THR A 82 12.57 0.26 11.59
C THR A 82 13.05 1.27 10.56
N LEU A 83 13.83 2.26 11.03
CA LEU A 83 14.39 3.28 10.16
C LEU A 83 15.78 2.85 9.67
N SER A 84 15.97 2.88 8.35
CA SER A 84 17.26 2.65 7.74
C SER A 84 18.16 3.86 7.88
N ASN A 85 19.43 3.62 8.20
CA ASN A 85 20.48 4.65 8.21
C ASN A 85 21.16 4.82 6.84
N GLN A 86 20.71 4.09 5.81
CA GLN A 86 21.28 4.23 4.47
C GLN A 86 20.75 5.48 3.77
N GLU A 87 21.62 6.10 2.98
CA GLU A 87 21.27 7.23 2.12
C GLU A 87 20.17 6.87 1.11
N PRO A 88 19.26 7.82 0.77
CA PRO A 88 18.17 7.57 -0.18
C PRO A 88 18.59 7.02 -1.54
N ASP A 89 19.73 7.45 -2.09
CA ASP A 89 20.27 6.89 -3.33
C ASP A 89 20.56 5.39 -3.22
N ASN A 90 21.18 4.95 -2.11
CA ASN A 90 21.51 3.53 -1.91
C ASN A 90 20.24 2.68 -1.78
N ILE A 91 19.25 3.19 -1.04
CA ILE A 91 17.93 2.56 -0.93
C ILE A 91 17.24 2.47 -2.29
N TRP A 92 17.32 3.53 -3.11
CA TRP A 92 16.76 3.56 -4.45
C TRP A 92 17.43 2.53 -5.38
N TYR A 93 18.75 2.43 -5.40
CA TYR A 93 19.45 1.43 -6.20
C TYR A 93 19.13 0.00 -5.75
N ALA A 94 19.10 -0.25 -4.43
CA ALA A 94 18.69 -1.55 -3.89
C ALA A 94 17.23 -1.88 -4.26
N HIS A 95 16.34 -0.89 -4.26
CA HIS A 95 14.96 -1.06 -4.69
C HIS A 95 14.87 -1.46 -6.18
N LEU A 96 15.63 -0.81 -7.06
CA LEU A 96 15.70 -1.16 -8.48
C LEU A 96 16.24 -2.58 -8.70
N GLU A 97 17.29 -2.97 -7.98
CA GLU A 97 17.84 -4.32 -8.02
C GLU A 97 16.82 -5.36 -7.55
N ASN A 98 16.11 -5.08 -6.45
CA ASN A 98 15.04 -5.93 -5.95
C ASN A 98 13.90 -6.07 -6.97
N LYS A 99 13.49 -4.99 -7.64
CA LYS A 99 12.46 -5.06 -8.70
C LYS A 99 12.90 -5.93 -9.87
N LYS A 100 14.17 -5.83 -10.26
CA LYS A 100 14.74 -6.69 -11.31
C LYS A 100 14.77 -8.15 -10.87
N SER A 101 15.29 -8.43 -9.68
CA SER A 101 15.33 -9.79 -9.11
C SER A 101 13.92 -10.41 -9.00
N ASN A 102 12.94 -9.64 -8.55
CA ASN A 102 11.54 -10.07 -8.47
C ASN A 102 10.94 -10.36 -9.85
N ALA A 103 11.29 -9.58 -10.87
CA ALA A 103 10.87 -9.84 -12.24
C ALA A 103 11.50 -11.14 -12.78
N ASP A 104 12.81 -11.32 -12.58
CA ASP A 104 13.55 -12.50 -13.01
C ASP A 104 13.04 -13.79 -12.33
N LEU A 105 12.66 -13.71 -11.05
CA LEU A 105 12.05 -14.83 -10.31
C LEU A 105 10.60 -15.11 -10.73
N GLY A 106 9.89 -14.16 -11.33
CA GLY A 106 8.47 -14.27 -11.70
C GLY A 106 7.49 -13.74 -10.64
N ILE A 107 7.98 -13.09 -9.59
CA ILE A 107 7.16 -12.46 -8.53
C ILE A 107 6.33 -11.32 -9.11
N THR A 108 6.91 -10.49 -9.99
CA THR A 108 6.18 -9.37 -10.61
C THR A 108 4.96 -9.84 -11.39
N SER A 109 5.11 -10.88 -12.23
CA SER A 109 4.00 -11.47 -12.99
C SER A 109 2.91 -12.04 -12.07
N LEU A 110 3.32 -12.66 -10.96
CA LEU A 110 2.40 -13.16 -9.95
C LEU A 110 1.59 -12.03 -9.28
N MET A 111 2.25 -10.91 -8.94
CA MET A 111 1.59 -9.74 -8.38
C MET A 111 0.58 -9.14 -9.37
N GLU A 112 0.94 -9.01 -10.64
CA GLU A 112 0.06 -8.48 -11.68
C GLU A 112 -1.20 -9.33 -11.85
N ILE A 113 -1.06 -10.66 -11.87
CA ILE A 113 -2.20 -11.58 -11.98
C ILE A 113 -3.07 -11.56 -10.72
N SER A 114 -2.46 -11.51 -9.54
CA SER A 114 -3.19 -11.38 -8.27
C SER A 114 -4.04 -10.10 -8.26
N GLN A 115 -3.52 -9.00 -8.80
CA GLN A 115 -4.28 -7.75 -8.93
C GLN A 115 -5.49 -7.86 -9.86
N LEU A 116 -5.49 -8.76 -10.87
CA LEU A 116 -6.65 -8.95 -11.76
C LEU A 116 -7.89 -9.39 -10.97
N SER A 117 -7.73 -10.33 -10.04
CA SER A 117 -8.83 -10.78 -9.17
C SER A 117 -9.37 -9.62 -8.34
N SER A 118 -8.50 -8.86 -7.68
CA SER A 118 -8.89 -7.71 -6.84
C SER A 118 -9.59 -6.62 -7.66
N ARG A 119 -9.10 -6.33 -8.87
CA ARG A 119 -9.73 -5.38 -9.80
C ARG A 119 -11.11 -5.86 -10.23
N LYS A 120 -11.24 -7.13 -10.59
CA LYS A 120 -12.51 -7.72 -11.01
C LYS A 120 -13.54 -7.70 -9.88
N ILE A 121 -13.15 -8.09 -8.66
CA ILE A 121 -14.00 -8.01 -7.45
C ILE A 121 -14.41 -6.57 -7.15
N SER A 122 -13.53 -5.60 -7.43
CA SER A 122 -13.83 -4.17 -7.29
C SER A 122 -14.73 -3.60 -8.39
N GLY A 123 -15.18 -4.44 -9.33
CA GLY A 123 -16.10 -4.07 -10.41
C GLY A 123 -15.43 -3.42 -11.61
N LEU A 124 -14.10 -3.50 -11.75
CA LEU A 124 -13.42 -3.05 -12.97
C LEU A 124 -13.72 -4.01 -14.13
N PRO A 125 -13.76 -3.50 -15.38
CA PRO A 125 -14.02 -4.31 -16.56
C PRO A 125 -12.80 -5.19 -16.89
N ILE A 126 -12.74 -6.36 -16.25
CA ILE A 126 -11.77 -7.41 -16.53
C ILE A 126 -12.48 -8.49 -17.34
N ASP A 127 -12.05 -8.67 -18.60
CA ASP A 127 -12.67 -9.59 -19.55
C ASP A 127 -12.49 -11.04 -19.10
N GLU A 128 -11.34 -11.38 -18.52
CA GLU A 128 -11.06 -12.72 -18.03
C GLU A 128 -12.00 -13.14 -16.89
N SER A 129 -12.54 -14.34 -16.99
CA SER A 129 -13.28 -15.02 -15.91
C SER A 129 -12.36 -15.34 -14.73
N PHE A 130 -12.95 -15.58 -13.55
CA PHE A 130 -12.19 -16.04 -12.39
C PHE A 130 -11.46 -17.37 -12.64
N SER A 131 -12.03 -18.24 -13.49
CA SER A 131 -11.36 -19.48 -13.90
C SER A 131 -10.11 -19.19 -14.72
N GLU A 132 -10.18 -18.29 -15.71
CA GLU A 132 -9.03 -17.91 -16.53
C GLU A 132 -7.95 -17.20 -15.70
N ILE A 133 -8.33 -16.32 -14.77
CA ILE A 133 -7.40 -15.67 -13.85
C ILE A 133 -6.72 -16.72 -12.94
N ASN A 134 -7.48 -17.70 -12.42
CA ASN A 134 -6.92 -18.78 -11.60
C ASN A 134 -5.95 -19.68 -12.39
N GLU A 135 -6.24 -19.99 -13.64
CA GLU A 135 -5.30 -20.76 -14.48
C GLU A 135 -4.02 -19.96 -14.77
N LYS A 136 -4.13 -18.65 -15.06
CA LYS A 136 -2.95 -17.77 -15.16
C LYS A 136 -2.14 -17.75 -13.86
N LEU A 137 -2.82 -17.68 -12.72
CA LEU A 137 -2.21 -17.72 -11.38
C LEU A 137 -1.44 -19.01 -11.19
N LYS A 138 -2.05 -20.16 -11.52
CA LYS A 138 -1.40 -21.47 -11.42
C LYS A 138 -0.13 -21.57 -12.28
N VAL A 139 -0.22 -21.13 -13.53
CA VAL A 139 0.94 -21.14 -14.45
C VAL A 139 2.08 -20.30 -13.88
N ASN A 140 1.80 -19.09 -13.38
CA ASN A 140 2.85 -18.19 -12.88
C ASN A 140 3.42 -18.64 -11.53
N LEU A 141 2.59 -19.17 -10.63
CA LEU A 141 3.07 -19.84 -9.42
C LEU A 141 3.95 -21.05 -9.76
N GLY A 142 3.57 -21.85 -10.75
CA GLY A 142 4.38 -22.96 -11.24
C GLY A 142 5.75 -22.52 -11.74
N THR A 143 5.80 -21.45 -12.53
CA THR A 143 7.06 -20.83 -12.98
C THR A 143 7.90 -20.33 -11.82
N LEU A 144 7.31 -19.64 -10.84
CA LEU A 144 8.02 -19.16 -9.65
C LEU A 144 8.62 -20.32 -8.85
N ILE A 145 7.84 -21.37 -8.59
CA ILE A 145 8.31 -22.58 -7.89
C ILE A 145 9.48 -23.23 -8.65
N PHE A 146 9.39 -23.33 -9.98
CA PHE A 146 10.46 -23.88 -10.81
C PHE A 146 11.75 -23.03 -10.77
N ASN A 147 11.62 -21.71 -10.79
CA ASN A 147 12.76 -20.79 -10.67
C ASN A 147 13.42 -20.91 -9.30
N CYS A 148 12.63 -20.99 -8.22
CA CYS A 148 13.14 -21.22 -6.87
C CYS A 148 13.87 -22.56 -6.76
N GLU A 149 13.30 -23.64 -7.33
CA GLU A 149 13.96 -24.95 -7.36
C GLU A 149 15.29 -24.88 -8.10
N SER A 150 15.32 -24.25 -9.28
CA SER A 150 16.55 -24.11 -10.07
C SER A 150 17.66 -23.37 -9.31
N GLN A 151 17.29 -22.39 -8.47
CA GLN A 151 18.24 -21.70 -7.60
C GLN A 151 18.73 -22.60 -6.46
N LEU A 152 17.86 -23.39 -5.85
CA LEU A 152 18.24 -24.34 -4.81
C LEU A 152 19.13 -25.46 -5.36
N ASP A 153 18.81 -25.99 -6.53
CA ASP A 153 19.60 -27.03 -7.23
C ASP A 153 21.01 -26.54 -7.60
N SER A 154 21.23 -25.23 -7.70
CA SER A 154 22.56 -24.65 -7.94
C SER A 154 23.48 -24.73 -6.72
N ILE A 155 22.95 -25.08 -5.55
CA ILE A 155 23.68 -25.16 -4.28
C ILE A 155 24.27 -26.56 -4.12
N ASP A 156 25.59 -26.63 -3.98
CA ASP A 156 26.30 -27.88 -3.75
C ASP A 156 26.13 -28.35 -2.30
N LEU A 157 25.10 -29.17 -2.05
CA LEU A 157 24.75 -29.67 -0.72
C LEU A 157 25.87 -30.50 -0.07
N GLU A 158 26.77 -31.11 -0.86
CA GLU A 158 27.89 -31.91 -0.33
C GLU A 158 28.97 -31.03 0.31
N LYS A 159 29.00 -29.73 -0.03
CA LYS A 159 29.93 -28.74 0.55
C LYS A 159 29.37 -28.04 1.78
N LEU A 160 28.14 -28.35 2.20
CA LEU A 160 27.50 -27.73 3.34
C LEU A 160 27.60 -28.61 4.59
N ASP A 161 28.02 -27.99 5.70
CA ASP A 161 27.97 -28.61 7.02
C ASP A 161 26.56 -28.55 7.63
N GLU A 162 26.32 -29.38 8.64
CA GLU A 162 25.12 -29.24 9.47
C GLU A 162 25.23 -28.00 10.38
N PRO A 163 24.15 -27.22 10.60
CA PRO A 163 22.75 -27.52 10.26
C PRO A 163 22.28 -26.98 8.89
N LEU A 164 23.16 -26.32 8.13
CA LEU A 164 22.80 -25.66 6.87
C LEU A 164 22.34 -26.67 5.82
N ARG A 165 23.03 -27.81 5.72
CA ARG A 165 22.62 -28.89 4.81
C ARG A 165 21.18 -29.34 5.08
N SER A 166 20.82 -29.65 6.32
CA SER A 166 19.44 -30.01 6.69
C SER A 166 18.42 -28.92 6.34
N TYR A 167 18.78 -27.65 6.53
CA TYR A 167 17.92 -26.51 6.17
C TYR A 167 17.58 -26.49 4.67
N PHE A 168 18.57 -26.64 3.79
CA PHE A 168 18.35 -26.67 2.33
C PHE A 168 17.57 -27.91 1.87
N VAL A 169 17.85 -29.08 2.46
CA VAL A 169 17.06 -30.30 2.20
C VAL A 169 15.59 -30.11 2.57
N ASN A 170 15.31 -29.47 3.71
CA ASN A 170 13.95 -29.16 4.12
C ASN A 170 13.26 -28.18 3.16
N MET A 171 13.97 -27.17 2.65
CA MET A 171 13.40 -26.26 1.64
C MET A 171 13.00 -26.98 0.35
N HIS A 172 13.81 -27.95 -0.13
CA HIS A 172 13.41 -28.78 -1.27
C HIS A 172 12.11 -29.53 -1.00
N SER A 173 11.97 -30.15 0.18
CA SER A 173 10.73 -30.86 0.56
C SER A 173 9.50 -29.94 0.57
N GLN A 174 9.66 -28.68 0.98
CA GLN A 174 8.55 -27.71 0.99
C GLN A 174 8.09 -27.34 -0.42
N LEU A 175 8.98 -27.36 -1.42
CA LEU A 175 8.59 -27.09 -2.82
C LEU A 175 7.62 -28.14 -3.36
N ASP A 176 7.78 -29.41 -3.00
CA ASP A 176 6.86 -30.49 -3.41
C ASP A 176 5.46 -30.34 -2.78
N GLU A 177 5.40 -29.93 -1.51
CA GLU A 177 4.13 -29.58 -0.87
C GLU A 177 3.45 -28.40 -1.57
N LEU A 178 4.22 -27.37 -1.96
CA LEU A 178 3.70 -26.22 -2.69
C LEU A 178 3.16 -26.60 -4.07
N ARG A 179 3.79 -27.52 -4.80
CA ARG A 179 3.27 -28.05 -6.08
C ARG A 179 1.95 -28.79 -5.90
N THR A 180 1.82 -29.55 -4.82
CA THR A 180 0.59 -30.28 -4.52
C THR A 180 -0.53 -29.28 -4.22
N LYS A 181 -0.25 -28.25 -3.40
CA LYS A 181 -1.21 -27.17 -3.10
C LYS A 181 -1.60 -26.38 -4.35
N LEU A 182 -0.63 -26.05 -5.21
CA LEU A 182 -0.84 -25.37 -6.49
C LEU A 182 -1.88 -26.10 -7.36
N SER A 183 -1.76 -27.42 -7.45
CA SER A 183 -2.66 -28.27 -8.23
C SER A 183 -4.09 -28.27 -7.70
N SER A 184 -4.25 -28.02 -6.40
CA SER A 184 -5.55 -27.96 -5.72
C SER A 184 -6.21 -26.57 -5.74
N LEU A 185 -5.52 -25.52 -6.21
CA LEU A 185 -6.09 -24.17 -6.26
C LEU A 185 -7.33 -24.11 -7.14
N GLN A 186 -8.38 -23.51 -6.60
CA GLN A 186 -9.63 -23.31 -7.32
C GLN A 186 -9.97 -21.83 -7.43
N ALA A 187 -10.59 -21.49 -8.55
CA ALA A 187 -11.15 -20.16 -8.73
C ALA A 187 -12.26 -19.92 -7.69
N PRO A 188 -12.44 -18.66 -7.25
CA PRO A 188 -13.58 -18.32 -6.40
C PRO A 188 -14.89 -18.65 -7.12
N ASN A 189 -15.82 -19.28 -6.40
CA ASN A 189 -17.12 -19.64 -6.91
C ASN A 189 -18.07 -18.42 -6.86
N ILE A 190 -17.99 -17.58 -7.89
CA ILE A 190 -18.82 -16.38 -8.06
C ILE A 190 -19.67 -16.56 -9.31
N ALA A 191 -20.99 -16.41 -9.19
CA ALA A 191 -21.90 -16.52 -10.32
C ALA A 191 -21.63 -15.42 -11.36
N ASN A 192 -21.64 -15.75 -12.65
CA ASN A 192 -21.35 -14.79 -13.73
C ASN A 192 -22.34 -13.60 -13.76
N GLU A 193 -23.57 -13.81 -13.28
CA GLU A 193 -24.62 -12.78 -13.20
C GLU A 193 -24.46 -11.85 -11.99
N GLN A 194 -23.59 -12.18 -11.03
CA GLN A 194 -23.39 -11.35 -9.84
C GLN A 194 -22.67 -10.06 -10.23
N GLN A 195 -23.30 -8.91 -9.99
CA GLN A 195 -22.63 -7.64 -10.22
C GLN A 195 -21.61 -7.42 -9.10
N LEU A 196 -20.37 -7.18 -9.51
CA LEU A 196 -19.25 -6.94 -8.60
C LEU A 196 -19.04 -5.45 -8.37
N GLY A 197 -18.16 -5.15 -7.41
CA GLY A 197 -17.78 -3.81 -7.05
C GLY A 197 -18.69 -3.14 -6.02
N PRO A 198 -18.35 -1.91 -5.64
CA PRO A 198 -18.91 -1.28 -4.45
C PRO A 198 -20.35 -0.79 -4.63
N GLN A 199 -20.87 -0.74 -5.86
CA GLN A 199 -22.19 -0.16 -6.13
C GLN A 199 -23.30 -0.91 -5.40
N GLN A 200 -23.36 -2.24 -5.49
CA GLN A 200 -24.41 -3.01 -4.82
C GLN A 200 -24.38 -2.81 -3.30
N PHE A 201 -23.19 -2.80 -2.72
CA PHE A 201 -23.00 -2.56 -1.30
C PHE A 201 -23.48 -1.15 -0.87
N ARG A 202 -23.12 -0.11 -1.64
CA ARG A 202 -23.58 1.27 -1.40
C ARG A 202 -25.09 1.43 -1.56
N GLU A 203 -25.70 0.64 -2.43
CA GLU A 203 -27.13 0.73 -2.72
C GLU A 203 -27.99 0.03 -1.66
N MET A 204 -27.40 -0.77 -0.77
CA MET A 204 -28.11 -1.41 0.34
C MET A 204 -28.80 -0.36 1.22
N PRO A 205 -30.10 -0.52 1.56
CA PRO A 205 -30.84 0.46 2.36
C PRO A 205 -30.17 0.78 3.69
N SER A 206 -29.59 -0.21 4.35
CA SER A 206 -28.86 -0.07 5.61
C SER A 206 -27.61 0.79 5.47
N ILE A 207 -26.80 0.57 4.42
CA ILE A 207 -25.60 1.36 4.13
C ILE A 207 -25.96 2.81 3.72
N LYS A 208 -27.00 3.02 2.91
CA LYS A 208 -27.47 4.38 2.59
C LYS A 208 -27.94 5.13 3.83
N ALA A 209 -28.66 4.45 4.72
CA ALA A 209 -29.20 5.04 5.95
C ALA A 209 -28.11 5.47 6.94
N LEU A 210 -26.90 4.92 6.83
CA LEU A 210 -25.75 5.39 7.64
C LEU A 210 -25.35 6.83 7.32
N GLU A 211 -25.62 7.31 6.09
CA GLU A 211 -25.13 8.60 5.60
C GLU A 211 -23.66 8.81 5.95
N VAL A 212 -22.79 7.85 5.58
CA VAL A 212 -21.42 7.67 6.12
C VAL A 212 -20.55 8.94 6.22
N LYS A 213 -20.79 9.95 5.37
CA LYS A 213 -20.07 11.23 5.39
C LYS A 213 -20.48 12.19 6.53
N SER A 214 -21.61 11.94 7.17
CA SER A 214 -22.18 12.70 8.29
C SER A 214 -21.80 12.11 9.65
N ILE A 215 -21.24 10.91 9.69
CA ILE A 215 -20.82 10.24 10.92
C ILE A 215 -19.52 10.89 11.45
N GLU A 216 -19.42 10.99 12.77
CA GLU A 216 -18.18 11.39 13.45
C GLU A 216 -17.01 10.49 13.04
N ILE A 217 -15.85 11.09 12.75
CA ILE A 217 -14.70 10.41 12.11
C ILE A 217 -14.33 9.09 12.82
N LYS A 218 -14.36 9.09 14.15
CA LYS A 218 -14.02 7.93 15.00
C LYS A 218 -15.02 6.77 14.92
N ASP A 219 -16.24 7.04 14.49
CA ASP A 219 -17.36 6.08 14.50
C ASP A 219 -17.66 5.52 13.10
N VAL A 220 -17.12 6.13 12.03
CA VAL A 220 -17.39 5.77 10.62
C VAL A 220 -17.14 4.28 10.35
N VAL A 221 -15.93 3.78 10.68
CA VAL A 221 -15.54 2.39 10.37
C VAL A 221 -16.39 1.40 11.15
N ASN A 222 -16.58 1.65 12.46
CA ASN A 222 -17.41 0.82 13.33
C ASN A 222 -18.86 0.73 12.83
N ALA A 223 -19.43 1.84 12.35
CA ALA A 223 -20.79 1.86 11.81
C ALA A 223 -20.91 1.03 10.51
N ILE A 224 -19.91 1.09 9.64
CA ILE A 224 -19.85 0.28 8.41
C ILE A 224 -19.73 -1.21 8.77
N GLU A 225 -18.81 -1.57 9.66
CA GLU A 225 -18.61 -2.97 10.09
C GLU A 225 -19.85 -3.54 10.80
N ALA A 226 -20.48 -2.77 11.68
CA ALA A 226 -21.71 -3.17 12.35
C ALA A 226 -22.83 -3.48 11.34
N THR A 227 -22.97 -2.64 10.31
CA THR A 227 -23.97 -2.84 9.26
C THR A 227 -23.66 -4.07 8.41
N PHE A 228 -22.39 -4.30 8.08
CA PHE A 228 -21.96 -5.50 7.37
C PHE A 228 -22.25 -6.79 8.15
N LYS A 229 -22.00 -6.79 9.46
CA LYS A 229 -22.23 -7.94 10.35
C LYS A 229 -23.70 -8.30 10.55
N LEU A 230 -24.63 -7.36 10.36
CA LEU A 230 -26.08 -7.66 10.43
C LEU A 230 -26.51 -8.68 9.37
N GLU A 231 -25.96 -8.57 8.17
CA GLU A 231 -26.26 -9.44 7.03
C GLU A 231 -25.31 -10.65 6.94
N ASN A 232 -24.17 -10.60 7.63
CA ASN A 232 -23.10 -11.60 7.59
C ASN A 232 -22.68 -12.02 9.01
N ASN A 233 -23.65 -12.44 9.83
CA ASN A 233 -23.44 -12.71 11.25
C ASN A 233 -22.43 -13.84 11.56
N SER A 234 -22.21 -14.75 10.61
CA SER A 234 -21.24 -15.84 10.72
C SER A 234 -19.86 -15.46 10.19
N PHE A 235 -19.68 -14.25 9.67
CA PHE A 235 -18.40 -13.80 9.13
C PHE A 235 -17.54 -13.21 10.25
N ASP A 236 -16.34 -13.77 10.42
CA ASP A 236 -15.29 -13.20 11.27
C ASP A 236 -14.11 -12.73 10.41
N PHE A 237 -13.66 -11.49 10.65
CA PHE A 237 -12.46 -10.97 9.97
C PHE A 237 -11.19 -11.70 10.44
N ALA A 238 -11.18 -12.21 11.69
CA ALA A 238 -10.02 -12.92 12.23
C ALA A 238 -9.73 -14.25 11.52
N ASP A 239 -10.73 -14.83 10.84
CA ASP A 239 -10.55 -16.06 10.06
C ASP A 239 -9.72 -15.84 8.78
N TYR A 240 -9.60 -14.59 8.32
CA TYR A 240 -9.00 -14.25 7.04
C TYR A 240 -7.81 -13.28 7.13
N PHE A 241 -7.70 -12.54 8.23
CA PHE A 241 -6.68 -11.52 8.41
C PHE A 241 -6.00 -11.68 9.77
N GLU A 242 -4.67 -11.56 9.77
CA GLU A 242 -3.93 -11.45 11.02
C GLU A 242 -4.35 -10.17 11.76
N ASP A 243 -4.49 -10.27 13.08
CA ASP A 243 -4.87 -9.15 13.94
C ASP A 243 -3.69 -8.22 14.18
N THR A 244 -3.44 -7.35 13.19
CA THR A 244 -2.40 -6.32 13.23
C THR A 244 -2.99 -4.94 12.93
N PRO A 245 -2.44 -3.86 13.52
CA PRO A 245 -2.86 -2.49 13.20
C PRO A 245 -2.79 -2.17 11.70
N GLN A 246 -1.79 -2.71 11.00
CA GLN A 246 -1.60 -2.55 9.55
C GLN A 246 -2.79 -3.13 8.77
N ASN A 247 -3.17 -4.39 9.07
CA ASN A 247 -4.32 -5.03 8.44
C ASN A 247 -5.63 -4.34 8.81
N ALA A 248 -5.77 -3.85 10.05
CA ALA A 248 -6.94 -3.09 10.48
C ALA A 248 -7.07 -1.76 9.70
N VAL A 249 -5.98 -1.02 9.49
CA VAL A 249 -5.97 0.19 8.66
C VAL A 249 -6.30 -0.12 7.20
N ALA A 250 -5.68 -1.15 6.61
CA ALA A 250 -5.94 -1.54 5.22
C ALA A 250 -7.40 -1.97 5.00
N ARG A 251 -7.96 -2.74 5.95
CA ARG A 251 -9.37 -3.14 5.96
C ARG A 251 -10.28 -1.92 6.10
N ALA A 252 -10.06 -1.07 7.09
CA ALA A 252 -10.85 0.13 7.34
C ALA A 252 -10.89 1.05 6.12
N TYR A 253 -9.73 1.28 5.50
CA TYR A 253 -9.61 2.08 4.28
C TYR A 253 -10.43 1.49 3.13
N SER A 254 -10.30 0.18 2.92
CA SER A 254 -11.06 -0.55 1.90
C SER A 254 -12.56 -0.48 2.16
N LEU A 255 -13.01 -0.70 3.40
CA LEU A 255 -14.43 -0.62 3.79
C LEU A 255 -15.00 0.77 3.55
N MET A 256 -14.27 1.83 3.88
CA MET A 256 -14.69 3.21 3.62
C MET A 256 -14.82 3.51 2.13
N ASN A 257 -13.88 3.05 1.32
CA ASN A 257 -13.98 3.13 -0.14
C ASN A 257 -15.21 2.37 -0.66
N TRP A 258 -15.48 1.18 -0.13
CA TRP A 258 -16.66 0.41 -0.50
C TRP A 258 -17.96 1.11 -0.09
N ALA A 259 -18.07 1.57 1.16
CA ALA A 259 -19.27 2.22 1.70
C ALA A 259 -19.53 3.64 1.14
N GLY A 260 -18.55 4.26 0.47
CA GLY A 260 -18.71 5.59 -0.14
C GLY A 260 -18.20 6.76 0.71
N TYR A 261 -17.45 6.50 1.78
CA TYR A 261 -16.81 7.54 2.59
C TYR A 261 -15.58 8.09 1.89
N HIS A 262 -15.71 9.29 1.29
CA HIS A 262 -14.66 9.92 0.48
C HIS A 262 -14.05 8.96 -0.58
N ALA A 263 -14.90 8.10 -1.13
CA ALA A 263 -14.47 6.97 -1.93
C ALA A 263 -13.89 7.38 -3.29
N ASP A 264 -12.93 6.58 -3.74
CA ASP A 264 -12.39 6.66 -5.09
C ASP A 264 -13.39 6.14 -6.13
N ASP A 265 -13.38 6.76 -7.30
CA ASP A 265 -14.22 6.37 -8.43
C ASP A 265 -13.46 5.39 -9.33
N PHE A 266 -13.67 4.10 -9.07
CA PHE A 266 -13.12 3.00 -9.87
C PHE A 266 -13.83 2.80 -11.22
N THR A 267 -14.93 3.51 -11.48
CA THR A 267 -15.74 3.34 -12.71
C THR A 267 -15.27 4.24 -13.86
N ARG A 268 -14.50 5.29 -13.56
CA ARG A 268 -13.95 6.20 -14.57
C ARG A 268 -12.57 5.74 -15.02
N THR A 269 -12.54 4.92 -16.06
CA THR A 269 -11.33 4.63 -16.85
C THR A 269 -10.93 5.86 -17.66
N LYS A 270 -10.40 6.90 -17.01
CA LYS A 270 -9.68 7.96 -17.74
C LYS A 270 -8.40 7.34 -18.30
N LYS A 271 -8.22 7.37 -19.63
CA LYS A 271 -6.97 6.97 -20.29
C LYS A 271 -5.77 7.53 -19.52
N GLY A 272 -4.93 6.65 -18.99
CA GLY A 272 -3.69 7.01 -18.29
C GLY A 272 -3.81 7.32 -16.79
N LYS A 273 -4.93 7.03 -16.11
CA LYS A 273 -5.01 7.11 -14.64
C LYS A 273 -5.62 5.85 -14.03
N ASP A 274 -4.77 5.01 -13.46
CA ASP A 274 -5.18 3.82 -12.73
C ASP A 274 -5.64 4.19 -11.32
N ARG A 275 -6.95 4.44 -11.17
CA ARG A 275 -7.56 4.82 -9.89
C ARG A 275 -7.56 3.72 -8.85
N PHE A 276 -7.54 2.45 -9.29
CA PHE A 276 -7.43 1.32 -8.38
C PHE A 276 -6.05 1.30 -7.73
N ASN A 277 -4.97 1.42 -8.53
CA ASN A 277 -3.61 1.49 -7.99
C ASN A 277 -3.40 2.75 -7.15
N ALA A 278 -3.89 3.91 -7.58
CA ALA A 278 -3.76 5.14 -6.80
C ALA A 278 -4.41 5.01 -5.41
N SER A 279 -5.64 4.46 -5.35
CA SER A 279 -6.31 4.22 -4.06
C SER A 279 -5.57 3.18 -3.21
N ASN A 280 -4.96 2.17 -3.82
CA ASN A 280 -4.17 1.18 -3.09
C ASN A 280 -2.88 1.80 -2.53
N ASN A 281 -2.23 2.68 -3.28
CA ASN A 281 -1.06 3.41 -2.82
C ASN A 281 -1.40 4.33 -1.63
N ASP A 282 -2.50 5.08 -1.71
CA ASP A 282 -2.97 5.90 -0.58
C ASP A 282 -3.19 5.05 0.67
N MET A 283 -3.84 3.90 0.53
CA MET A 283 -4.01 2.95 1.63
C MET A 283 -2.66 2.51 2.21
N GLN A 284 -1.70 2.14 1.36
CA GLN A 284 -0.37 1.70 1.81
C GLN A 284 0.45 2.84 2.43
N HIS A 285 0.24 4.10 2.02
CA HIS A 285 0.80 5.26 2.72
C HIS A 285 0.22 5.42 4.12
N ALA A 286 -1.10 5.25 4.31
CA ALA A 286 -1.70 5.26 5.64
C ALA A 286 -1.14 4.13 6.52
N VAL A 287 -0.98 2.92 5.96
CA VAL A 287 -0.36 1.79 6.68
C VAL A 287 1.09 2.12 7.07
N SER A 288 1.89 2.63 6.13
CA SER A 288 3.31 2.94 6.36
C SER A 288 3.53 4.08 7.36
N ALA A 289 2.54 4.98 7.51
CA ALA A 289 2.60 6.09 8.45
C ALA A 289 2.17 5.71 9.88
N LEU A 290 1.74 4.46 10.13
CA LEU A 290 1.42 3.99 11.48
C LEU A 290 2.61 4.18 12.42
N GLY A 291 2.36 4.83 13.56
CA GLY A 291 3.38 5.12 14.57
C GLY A 291 4.24 6.34 14.28
N ALA A 292 4.07 7.00 13.12
CA ALA A 292 4.66 8.32 12.89
C ALA A 292 4.00 9.37 13.78
N SER A 293 4.67 10.50 14.01
CA SER A 293 4.06 11.65 14.68
C SER A 293 3.03 12.32 13.77
N PHE A 294 3.36 12.48 12.48
CA PHE A 294 2.50 13.11 11.49
C PHE A 294 2.46 12.32 10.18
N LEU A 295 1.28 12.31 9.55
CA LEU A 295 1.07 11.99 8.14
C LEU A 295 0.61 13.26 7.43
N ILE A 296 1.41 13.77 6.49
CA ILE A 296 1.10 14.99 5.76
C ILE A 296 0.74 14.63 4.31
N SER A 297 -0.42 15.10 3.86
CA SER A 297 -0.85 14.99 2.46
C SER A 297 -1.65 16.20 1.98
N GLY A 298 -1.41 16.59 0.73
CA GLY A 298 -2.26 17.56 0.02
C GLY A 298 -3.62 17.01 -0.45
N ASP A 299 -3.82 15.69 -0.48
CA ASP A 299 -5.09 15.08 -0.88
C ASP A 299 -6.09 15.06 0.28
N ILE A 300 -7.12 15.91 0.18
CA ILE A 300 -8.15 16.07 1.21
C ILE A 300 -8.97 14.79 1.43
N ASN A 301 -9.24 14.00 0.39
CA ASN A 301 -10.00 12.76 0.54
C ASN A 301 -9.15 11.68 1.22
N PHE A 302 -7.88 11.58 0.85
CA PHE A 302 -6.94 10.70 1.55
C PHE A 302 -6.80 11.10 3.02
N VAL A 303 -6.59 12.39 3.32
CA VAL A 303 -6.50 12.90 4.70
C VAL A 303 -7.73 12.50 5.52
N LYS A 304 -8.94 12.64 4.99
CA LYS A 304 -10.17 12.26 5.70
C LYS A 304 -10.25 10.76 5.96
N LYS A 305 -9.90 9.93 4.98
CA LYS A 305 -9.85 8.46 5.13
C LYS A 305 -8.79 8.05 6.15
N ALA A 306 -7.58 8.58 6.06
CA ALA A 306 -6.51 8.27 7.00
C ALA A 306 -6.85 8.69 8.45
N LYS A 307 -7.49 9.86 8.66
CA LYS A 307 -7.99 10.27 9.99
C LYS A 307 -8.96 9.24 10.58
N ALA A 308 -9.91 8.75 9.77
CA ALA A 308 -10.86 7.72 10.21
C ALA A 308 -10.17 6.38 10.50
N CYS A 309 -9.20 5.96 9.67
CA CYS A 309 -8.42 4.76 9.92
C CYS A 309 -7.66 4.84 11.26
N PHE A 310 -6.95 5.94 11.53
CA PHE A 310 -6.16 6.08 12.74
C PHE A 310 -7.02 6.23 13.99
N ALA A 311 -8.18 6.88 13.89
CA ALA A 311 -9.15 6.90 14.98
C ALA A 311 -9.72 5.50 15.29
N TYR A 312 -9.93 4.67 14.26
CA TYR A 312 -10.44 3.31 14.42
C TYR A 312 -9.45 2.38 15.13
N VAL A 313 -8.15 2.51 14.87
CA VAL A 313 -7.10 1.69 15.49
C VAL A 313 -6.44 2.34 16.72
N ASP A 314 -7.01 3.43 17.24
CA ASP A 314 -6.47 4.21 18.36
C ASP A 314 -4.98 4.63 18.17
N CYS A 315 -4.63 5.03 16.95
CA CYS A 315 -3.28 5.48 16.61
C CYS A 315 -3.13 6.99 16.86
N SER A 316 -2.05 7.37 17.55
CA SER A 316 -1.76 8.77 17.89
C SER A 316 -1.21 9.62 16.74
N THR A 317 -0.99 9.04 15.55
CA THR A 317 -0.46 9.78 14.40
C THR A 317 -1.43 10.89 13.96
N VAL A 318 -0.95 12.13 13.92
CA VAL A 318 -1.76 13.27 13.48
C VAL A 318 -1.72 13.38 11.96
N VAL A 319 -2.87 13.16 11.33
CA VAL A 319 -3.02 13.36 9.88
C VAL A 319 -3.40 14.82 9.61
N CYS A 320 -2.70 15.50 8.71
CA CYS A 320 -3.03 16.87 8.35
C CYS A 320 -2.60 17.21 6.92
N ASN A 321 -3.05 18.35 6.42
CA ASN A 321 -2.54 18.90 5.17
C ASN A 321 -1.34 19.84 5.45
N PRO A 322 -0.53 20.20 4.43
CA PRO A 322 0.61 21.09 4.59
C PRO A 322 0.32 22.40 5.33
N GLN A 323 -0.82 23.05 5.03
CA GLN A 323 -1.21 24.31 5.67
C GLN A 323 -1.50 24.11 7.17
N GLU A 324 -2.27 23.10 7.51
CA GLU A 324 -2.62 22.76 8.90
C GLU A 324 -1.38 22.41 9.72
N PHE A 325 -0.42 21.67 9.14
CA PHE A 325 0.85 21.37 9.78
C PHE A 325 1.61 22.65 10.13
N ILE A 326 1.79 23.54 9.15
CA ILE A 326 2.51 24.80 9.33
C ILE A 326 1.82 25.72 10.35
N GLU A 327 0.50 25.88 10.28
CA GLU A 327 -0.21 26.85 11.12
C GLU A 327 -0.40 26.40 12.57
N LYS A 328 -0.58 25.09 12.81
CA LYS A 328 -1.00 24.57 14.12
C LYS A 328 0.06 23.74 14.83
N HIS A 329 1.01 23.19 14.08
CA HIS A 329 1.97 22.22 14.61
C HIS A 329 3.41 22.71 14.48
N CYS A 330 3.70 23.57 13.51
CA CYS A 330 4.90 24.40 13.50
C CYS A 330 4.62 25.73 14.20
N ASN A 331 4.78 25.76 15.52
CA ASN A 331 5.07 27.03 16.17
C ASN A 331 6.43 27.48 15.64
N PHE A 332 6.45 28.38 14.64
CA PHE A 332 7.67 28.81 13.96
C PHE A 332 8.78 29.09 14.98
N ILE A 333 9.94 28.44 14.75
CA ILE A 333 11.18 28.57 15.51
C ILE A 333 11.56 30.04 15.70
#